data_AF-A0A2V9YK96-F1
#
_entry.id   AF-A0A2V9YK96-F1
#
_cell.length_a   1.000
_cell.length_b   1.000
_cell.length_c   1.000
_cell.angle_alpha   90.00
_cell.angle_beta   90.00
_cell.angle_gamma   90.00
#
_symmetry.space_group_name_H-M   'P 1'
#
loop_
_entity.id
_entity.type
_entity.pdbx_description
1 polymer ?
#
loop_
_entity_poly.entity_id
_entity_poly.type
_entity_poly.pdbx_seq_one_letter_code
_entity_poly.pdbx_strand_id
1 'polypeptide(L)'
;MILRQLDVARIEVSLRGRSRSLPFLLAVGAVSLFLAAQVWVVGIASSFERPSTGRLLLALDSNDPQLQHRLGQVYKDIDPAESVRCLRRATELSRYSRLYWSDLASACQLVGDMQCADQATEHL
;
A
#
# COMPACT_ATOMS: atom_id res chain seq x y z
N MET A 1 48.51 -26.50 5.08
CA MET A 1 47.75 -25.27 4.74
C MET A 1 46.50 -25.26 5.61
N ILE A 2 46.41 -24.32 6.54
CA ILE A 2 45.52 -24.32 7.71
C ILE A 2 44.15 -23.77 7.30
N LEU A 3 43.10 -24.59 7.28
CA LEU A 3 41.72 -24.10 7.22
C LEU A 3 41.20 -23.98 8.66
N ARG A 4 41.28 -22.74 9.16
CA ARG A 4 40.65 -22.28 10.41
C ARG A 4 39.17 -22.67 10.37
N GLN A 5 38.76 -23.52 11.30
CA GLN A 5 37.35 -23.77 11.57
C GLN A 5 36.72 -22.46 12.03
N LEU A 6 35.79 -21.93 11.25
CA LEU A 6 34.84 -20.93 11.68
C LEU A 6 33.92 -21.64 12.68
N ASP A 7 34.26 -21.53 13.96
CA ASP A 7 33.40 -21.94 15.06
C ASP A 7 32.20 -21.00 15.08
N VAL A 8 31.18 -21.31 14.28
CA VAL A 8 29.88 -20.67 14.36
C VAL A 8 29.28 -21.15 15.67
N ALA A 9 29.41 -20.32 16.71
CA ALA A 9 28.83 -20.57 18.02
C ALA A 9 27.35 -20.92 17.86
N ARG A 10 27.05 -22.21 17.91
CA ARG A 10 25.71 -22.74 17.69
C ARG A 10 24.97 -22.67 19.02
N ILE A 11 24.15 -21.62 19.17
CA ILE A 11 23.31 -21.46 20.36
C ILE A 11 22.09 -22.39 20.20
N GLU A 12 22.19 -23.60 20.77
CA GLU A 12 21.07 -24.53 20.85
C GLU A 12 20.18 -24.20 22.06
N VAL A 13 19.08 -23.48 21.82
CA VAL A 13 18.07 -23.21 22.85
C VAL A 13 17.08 -24.37 22.90
N SER A 14 17.19 -25.22 23.92
CA SER A 14 16.26 -26.34 24.12
C SER A 14 14.85 -25.84 24.48
N LEU A 15 13.88 -26.07 23.59
CA LEU A 15 12.46 -25.72 23.74
C LEU A 15 11.66 -26.76 24.54
N ARG A 16 12.32 -27.75 25.17
CA ARG A 16 11.67 -28.90 25.83
C ARG A 16 10.83 -28.53 27.06
N GLY A 17 11.05 -27.36 27.67
CA GLY A 17 10.29 -26.88 28.83
C GLY A 17 9.07 -26.02 28.44
N ARG A 18 7.88 -26.34 28.98
CA ARG A 18 6.61 -25.61 28.75
C ARG A 18 6.72 -24.09 29.05
N SER A 19 7.58 -23.68 29.98
CA SER A 19 7.76 -22.26 30.32
C SER A 19 8.55 -21.45 29.29
N ARG A 20 9.35 -22.09 28.42
CA ARG A 20 10.18 -21.44 27.39
C ARG A 20 9.59 -21.55 25.99
N SER A 21 8.85 -22.62 25.73
CA SER A 21 8.12 -22.79 24.47
C SER A 21 6.93 -21.84 24.34
N LEU A 22 6.19 -21.57 25.42
CA LEU A 22 5.04 -20.67 25.39
C LEU A 22 5.38 -19.24 24.91
N PRO A 23 6.36 -18.52 25.50
CA PRO A 23 6.70 -17.16 25.05
C PRO A 23 7.31 -17.16 23.64
N PHE A 24 8.05 -18.21 23.27
CA PHE A 24 8.59 -18.34 21.91
C PHE A 24 7.46 -18.50 20.88
N LEU A 25 6.49 -19.38 21.13
CA LEU A 25 5.33 -19.56 20.25
C LEU A 25 4.45 -18.31 20.20
N LEU A 26 4.28 -17.61 21.32
CA LEU A 26 3.56 -16.33 21.35
C LEU A 26 4.28 -15.26 20.53
N ALA A 27 5.61 -15.16 20.64
CA ALA A 27 6.39 -14.21 19.85
C ALA A 27 6.30 -14.50 18.35
N VAL A 28 6.49 -15.76 17.95
CA VAL A 28 6.33 -16.19 16.55
C VAL A 28 4.90 -15.96 16.06
N GLY A 29 3.90 -16.30 16.87
CA GLY A 29 2.49 -16.07 16.56
C GLY A 29 2.16 -14.60 16.40
N ALA A 30 2.65 -13.74 17.30
CA ALA A 30 2.45 -12.29 17.23
C ALA A 30 3.09 -11.68 15.99
N VAL A 31 4.33 -12.05 15.66
CA VAL A 31 5.01 -11.60 14.43
C VAL A 31 4.26 -12.09 13.19
N SER A 32 3.80 -13.33 13.19
CA SER A 32 3.05 -13.90 12.05
C SER A 32 1.72 -13.18 11.84
N LEU A 33 0.97 -12.91 12.92
CA LEU A 33 -0.28 -12.15 12.86
C LEU A 33 -0.05 -10.70 12.42
N PHE A 34 1.03 -10.07 12.89
CA PHE A 34 1.40 -8.72 12.50
C PHE A 34 1.71 -8.61 11.00
N LEU A 35 2.47 -9.56 10.45
CA LEU A 35 2.75 -9.63 9.02
C LEU A 35 1.48 -9.93 8.21
N ALA A 36 0.62 -10.84 8.68
CA ALA A 36 -0.64 -11.14 8.03
C ALA A 36 -1.58 -9.92 7.99
N ALA A 37 -1.62 -9.11 9.06
CA ALA A 37 -2.38 -7.88 9.11
C ALA A 37 -1.90 -6.85 8.08
N GLN A 38 -0.58 -6.71 7.88
CA GLN A 38 -0.04 -5.81 6.85
C GLN A 38 -0.47 -6.22 5.44
N VAL A 39 -0.42 -7.51 5.12
CA VAL A 39 -0.88 -8.03 3.81
C VAL A 39 -2.37 -7.82 3.61
N TRP A 40 -3.17 -7.98 4.67
CA TRP A 40 -4.61 -7.71 4.63
C TRP A 40 -4.94 -6.24 4.37
N VAL A 41 -4.20 -5.31 4.97
CA VAL A 41 -4.41 -3.87 4.76
C VAL A 41 -4.13 -3.46 3.32
N VAL A 42 -3.04 -3.95 2.72
CA VAL A 42 -2.73 -3.73 1.29
C VAL A 42 -3.80 -4.36 0.38
N GLY A 43 -4.30 -5.54 0.75
CA GLY A 43 -5.39 -6.21 0.03
C GLY A 43 -6.69 -5.41 0.03
N ILE A 44 -7.10 -4.85 1.16
CA ILE A 44 -8.31 -4.03 1.27
C ILE A 44 -8.12 -2.66 0.60
N ALA A 45 -6.96 -2.02 0.79
CA ALA A 45 -6.64 -0.73 0.19
C ALA A 45 -6.69 -0.78 -1.34
N SER A 46 -6.37 -1.93 -1.93
CA SER A 46 -6.40 -2.13 -3.38
C SER A 46 -7.75 -2.57 -3.96
N SER A 47 -8.71 -3.03 -3.14
CA SER A 47 -9.91 -3.73 -3.63
C SER A 47 -11.26 -3.12 -3.22
N PHE A 48 -11.30 -2.03 -2.45
CA PHE A 48 -12.58 -1.47 -2.05
C PHE A 48 -13.36 -0.88 -3.23
N GLU A 49 -14.68 -0.95 -3.17
CA GLU A 49 -15.59 -0.45 -4.22
C GLU A 49 -16.45 0.74 -3.74
N ARG A 50 -16.51 0.97 -2.43
CA ARG A 50 -17.32 2.03 -1.84
C ARG A 50 -16.46 3.21 -1.42
N PRO A 51 -16.82 4.46 -1.78
CA PRO A 51 -16.09 5.65 -1.33
C PRO A 51 -15.96 5.75 0.19
N SER A 52 -16.98 5.33 0.94
CA SER A 52 -16.97 5.38 2.40
C SER A 52 -15.87 4.51 3.02
N THR A 53 -15.62 3.33 2.45
CA THR A 53 -14.54 2.45 2.88
C THR A 53 -13.18 3.08 2.61
N GLY A 54 -12.97 3.64 1.41
CA GLY A 54 -11.72 4.32 1.06
C GLY A 54 -11.44 5.54 1.94
N ARG A 55 -12.46 6.36 2.26
CA ARG A 55 -12.31 7.50 3.19
C ARG A 55 -11.95 7.07 4.61
N LEU A 56 -12.51 5.96 5.09
CA LEU A 56 -12.17 5.41 6.41
C LEU A 56 -10.71 4.96 6.44
N LEU A 57 -10.24 4.28 5.39
CA LEU A 57 -8.84 3.88 5.27
C LEU A 57 -7.91 5.10 5.20
N LEU A 58 -8.32 6.17 4.52
CA LEU A 58 -7.53 7.41 4.44
C LEU A 58 -7.41 8.13 5.78
N ALA A 59 -8.34 7.90 6.71
CA ALA A 59 -8.22 8.39 8.07
C ALA A 59 -7.14 7.64 8.87
N LEU A 60 -6.76 6.43 8.46
CA LEU A 60 -5.69 5.64 9.06
C LEU A 60 -4.33 5.97 8.43
N ASP A 61 -4.29 6.10 7.10
CA ASP A 61 -3.11 6.56 6.35
C ASP A 61 -3.52 7.50 5.22
N SER A 62 -3.35 8.79 5.44
CA SER A 62 -3.74 9.83 4.50
C SER A 62 -2.75 10.05 3.36
N ASN A 63 -1.54 9.49 3.47
CA ASN A 63 -0.44 9.69 2.55
C ASN A 63 -0.11 8.42 1.73
N ASP A 64 -0.98 7.42 1.74
CA ASP A 64 -0.85 6.26 0.86
C ASP A 64 -1.29 6.63 -0.59
N PRO A 65 -0.35 6.66 -1.57
CA PRO A 65 -0.69 6.97 -2.95
C PRO A 65 -1.57 5.90 -3.61
N GLN A 66 -1.46 4.61 -3.23
CA GLN A 66 -2.30 3.55 -3.77
C GLN A 66 -3.74 3.72 -3.32
N LEU A 67 -3.94 4.11 -2.05
CA LEU A 67 -5.27 4.33 -1.51
C LEU A 67 -5.96 5.53 -2.17
N GLN A 68 -5.22 6.63 -2.39
CA GLN A 68 -5.71 7.79 -3.13
C GLN A 68 -6.04 7.41 -4.59
N HIS A 69 -5.18 6.63 -5.24
CA HIS A 69 -5.41 6.16 -6.60
C HIS A 69 -6.68 5.30 -6.71
N ARG A 70 -6.83 4.31 -5.83
CA ARG A 70 -8.02 3.45 -5.79
C ARG A 70 -9.29 4.25 -5.50
N LEU A 71 -9.22 5.22 -4.60
CA LEU A 71 -10.37 6.09 -4.31
C LEU A 71 -10.77 6.91 -5.54
N GLY A 72 -9.79 7.41 -6.28
CA GLY A 72 -10.00 8.08 -7.56
C GLY A 72 -10.71 7.19 -8.58
N GLN A 73 -10.29 5.92 -8.71
CA GLN A 73 -10.95 4.94 -9.58
C GLN A 73 -12.40 4.68 -9.16
N VAL A 74 -12.66 4.55 -7.85
CA VAL A 74 -14.02 4.35 -7.31
C VAL A 74 -14.93 5.55 -7.57
N TYR A 75 -14.39 6.78 -7.52
CA TYR A 75 -15.17 7.99 -7.79
C TYR A 75 -15.44 8.24 -9.27
N LYS A 76 -14.75 7.57 -10.19
CA LYS A 76 -14.81 7.86 -11.63
C LYS A 76 -16.24 7.98 -12.17
N ASP A 77 -17.13 7.08 -11.75
CA ASP A 77 -18.51 7.03 -12.21
C ASP A 77 -19.51 7.67 -11.22
N ILE A 78 -19.05 8.04 -10.02
CA ILE A 78 -19.89 8.61 -8.94
C ILE A 78 -19.78 10.14 -8.92
N ASP A 79 -18.54 10.64 -8.90
CA ASP A 79 -18.19 12.05 -8.89
C ASP A 79 -16.84 12.23 -9.62
N PRO A 80 -16.89 12.50 -10.94
CA PRO A 80 -15.69 12.68 -11.75
C PRO A 80 -14.74 13.78 -11.25
N ALA A 81 -15.26 14.81 -10.57
CA ALA A 81 -14.41 15.88 -10.03
C ALA A 81 -13.62 15.41 -8.81
N GLU A 82 -14.25 14.63 -7.92
CA GLU A 82 -13.55 13.99 -6.80
C GLU A 82 -12.58 12.90 -7.27
N SER A 83 -12.91 12.20 -8.37
CA SER A 83 -11.98 11.28 -9.03
C SER A 83 -10.67 11.98 -9.41
N VAL A 84 -10.75 13.12 -10.11
CA VAL A 84 -9.59 13.93 -10.48
C VAL A 84 -8.81 14.40 -9.25
N ARG A 85 -9.49 14.83 -8.18
CA ARG A 85 -8.82 15.26 -6.94
C ARG A 85 -8.01 14.14 -6.31
N CYS A 86 -8.60 12.96 -6.17
CA CYS A 86 -7.92 11.80 -5.57
C CYS A 86 -6.74 11.34 -6.43
N LEU A 87 -6.90 11.27 -7.76
CA LEU A 87 -5.84 10.89 -8.69
C LEU A 87 -4.69 11.90 -8.72
N ARG A 88 -4.99 13.21 -8.67
CA ARG A 88 -3.96 14.25 -8.54
C ARG A 88 -3.18 14.09 -7.24
N ARG A 89 -3.84 13.77 -6.13
CA ARG A 89 -3.13 13.51 -4.88
C ARG A 89 -2.22 12.28 -4.98
N ALA A 90 -2.65 11.23 -5.68
CA ALA A 90 -1.82 10.05 -5.93
C ALA A 90 -0.55 10.37 -6.73
N THR A 91 -0.63 11.25 -7.74
CA THR A 91 0.54 11.67 -8.53
C THR A 91 1.49 12.58 -7.73
N GLU A 92 0.97 13.43 -6.85
CA GLU A 92 1.79 14.24 -5.93
C GLU A 92 2.59 13.35 -4.96
N LEU A 93 1.94 12.32 -4.40
CA LEU A 93 2.54 11.38 -3.46
C LEU A 93 3.51 10.39 -4.16
N SER A 94 3.27 10.05 -5.43
CA SER A 94 4.10 9.14 -6.23
C SER A 94 4.36 9.69 -7.62
N ARG A 95 5.27 10.68 -7.70
CA ARG A 95 5.57 11.44 -8.92
C ARG A 95 6.12 10.63 -10.09
N TYR A 96 6.70 9.46 -9.84
CA TYR A 96 7.31 8.60 -10.87
C TYR A 96 6.37 7.49 -11.37
N SER A 97 5.14 7.41 -10.85
CA SER A 97 4.17 6.40 -11.28
C SER A 97 3.47 6.84 -12.57
N ARG A 98 3.92 6.29 -13.70
CA ARG A 98 3.27 6.51 -15.01
C ARG A 98 1.81 6.08 -15.03
N LEU A 99 1.46 5.02 -14.28
CA LEU A 99 0.08 4.57 -14.14
C LEU A 99 -0.82 5.67 -13.56
N TYR A 100 -0.37 6.35 -12.51
CA TYR A 100 -1.17 7.39 -11.86
C TYR A 100 -1.34 8.62 -12.74
N TRP A 101 -0.28 9.00 -13.47
CA TRP A 101 -0.37 10.08 -14.45
C TRP A 101 -1.32 9.74 -15.61
N SER A 102 -1.30 8.50 -16.10
CA SER A 102 -2.18 8.03 -17.17
C SER A 102 -3.65 8.06 -16.74
N ASP A 103 -3.91 7.61 -15.51
CA ASP A 103 -5.27 7.61 -14.97
C ASP A 103 -5.76 9.03 -14.66
N LEU A 104 -4.89 9.92 -14.19
CA LEU A 104 -5.21 11.35 -14.02
C LEU A 104 -5.53 12.01 -15.37
N ALA A 105 -4.74 11.76 -16.41
CA ALA A 105 -5.00 12.28 -17.75
C ALA A 105 -6.38 11.83 -18.26
N SER A 106 -6.68 10.53 -18.10
CA SER A 106 -7.96 9.94 -18.48
C SER A 106 -9.13 10.55 -17.70
N ALA A 107 -8.98 10.75 -16.38
CA ALA A 107 -10.01 11.37 -15.55
C ALA A 107 -10.24 12.84 -15.92
N CYS A 108 -9.17 13.59 -16.23
CA CYS A 108 -9.26 14.98 -16.68
C CYS A 108 -9.96 15.11 -18.04
N GLN A 109 -9.71 14.20 -18.98
CA GLN A 109 -10.47 14.14 -20.24
C GLN A 109 -11.96 13.90 -20.02
N LEU A 110 -12.32 13.01 -19.07
CA LEU A 110 -13.73 12.70 -18.77
C LEU A 110 -14.50 13.90 -18.23
N VAL A 111 -13.86 14.78 -17.45
CA VAL A 111 -14.47 16.03 -16.98
C VAL A 111 -14.37 17.20 -17.98
N GLY A 112 -13.71 16.99 -19.14
CA GLY A 112 -13.51 18.02 -20.16
C GLY A 112 -12.41 19.03 -19.84
N ASP A 113 -11.57 18.77 -18.84
CA ASP A 113 -10.42 19.61 -18.49
C ASP A 113 -9.20 19.19 -19.32
N MET A 114 -9.16 19.68 -20.56
CA MET A 114 -8.10 19.35 -21.52
C MET A 114 -6.72 19.87 -21.07
N GLN A 115 -6.67 21.01 -20.36
CA GLN A 115 -5.42 21.54 -19.85
C GLN A 115 -4.82 20.60 -18.78
N CYS A 116 -5.65 20.10 -17.86
CA CYS A 116 -5.20 19.09 -16.91
C CYS A 116 -4.73 17.81 -17.61
N ALA A 117 -5.48 17.35 -18.63
CA ALA A 117 -5.15 16.13 -19.35
C ALA A 117 -3.79 16.23 -20.06
N ASP A 118 -3.54 17.34 -20.76
CA ASP A 118 -2.28 17.59 -21.46
C ASP A 118 -1.12 17.63 -20.46
N GLN A 119 -1.27 18.38 -19.36
CA GLN A 119 -0.25 18.44 -18.31
C GLN A 119 0.05 17.07 -17.69
N ALA A 120 -0.96 16.25 -17.45
CA ALA A 120 -0.76 14.90 -16.92
C ALA A 120 -0.05 13.99 -17.94
N THR A 121 -0.29 14.20 -19.24
CA THR A 121 0.34 13.43 -20.33
C THR A 121 1.82 13.76 -20.49
N GLU A 122 2.25 15.00 -20.19
CA GLU A 122 3.67 15.40 -20.17
C GLU A 122 4.52 14.62 -19.14
N HIS A 123 3.88 13.97 -18.17
CA HIS A 123 4.52 13.18 -17.12
C HIS A 123 4.53 11.65 -17.39
N LEU A 124 4.08 11.20 -18.56
CA LEU A 124 4.12 9.79 -19.00
C LEU A 124 5.48 9.40 -19.60
#